data_AF-A0A1D2AIA9-F1
#
_entry.id   AF-A0A1D2AIA9-F1
#
_cell.length_a   1.000
_cell.length_b   1.000
_cell.length_c   1.000
_cell.angle_alpha   90.00
_cell.angle_beta   90.00
_cell.angle_gamma   90.00
#
_symmetry.space_group_name_H-M   'P 1'
#
loop_
_entity.id
_entity.type
_entity.pdbx_description
1 polymer ?
#
loop_
_entity_poly.entity_id
_entity_poly.type
_entity_poly.pdbx_seq_one_letter_code
_entity_poly.pdbx_strand_id
1 'polypeptide(L)'
;WKPDYGPAEFVPNWGATMSGARKFLIAYNINILSTKEQAHRVALNIREEGRGKGQPGSLKTTQAMGWWLDEQNIAQVSVNVLDQDVTPIHVVYEEICKHAKDLKLAVTGSQIVGMVPLKALLTAAEYYMERENLFVLEEDQKVHLAINRLGLNSIEQ
;
A
#
# COMPACT_ATOMS: atom_id res chain seq x y z
N TRP A 1 -15.60 8.92 25.99
CA TRP A 1 -14.17 8.77 25.66
C TRP A 1 -13.32 8.95 26.92
N LYS A 2 -13.36 8.00 27.86
CA LYS A 2 -12.48 7.97 29.04
C LYS A 2 -11.17 7.27 28.64
N PRO A 3 -9.97 7.79 28.97
CA PRO A 3 -8.72 7.12 28.61
C PRO A 3 -8.54 5.84 29.43
N ASP A 4 -7.87 4.84 28.84
CA ASP A 4 -7.52 3.60 29.54
C ASP A 4 -6.51 3.86 30.68
N TYR A 5 -5.61 4.83 30.48
CA TYR A 5 -4.60 5.25 31.44
C TYR A 5 -4.49 6.78 31.51
N GLY A 6 -4.14 7.29 32.70
CA GLY A 6 -3.98 8.72 32.95
C GLY A 6 -5.29 9.48 33.24
N PRO A 7 -5.19 10.76 33.63
CA PRO A 7 -6.35 11.58 33.93
C PRO A 7 -7.12 11.96 32.64
N ALA A 8 -8.44 12.11 32.75
CA ALA A 8 -9.30 12.60 31.67
C ALA A 8 -9.28 14.13 31.60
N GLU A 9 -8.09 14.72 31.53
CA GLU A 9 -7.85 16.17 31.53
C GLU A 9 -7.15 16.59 30.25
N PHE A 10 -7.58 17.72 29.68
CA PHE A 10 -6.96 18.26 28.47
C PHE A 10 -5.74 19.10 28.83
N VAL A 11 -4.57 18.67 28.35
CA VAL A 11 -3.32 19.44 28.43
C VAL A 11 -3.05 20.06 27.05
N PRO A 12 -3.21 21.38 26.85
CA PRO A 12 -3.16 22.01 25.52
C PRO A 12 -1.88 21.74 24.73
N ASN A 13 -0.73 21.69 25.42
CA ASN A 13 0.57 21.49 24.78
C ASN A 13 0.88 20.02 24.45
N TRP A 14 0.05 19.05 24.89
CA TRP A 14 0.33 17.61 24.76
C TRP A 14 -0.81 16.83 24.09
N GLY A 15 -2.06 17.17 24.38
CA GLY A 15 -3.21 16.41 23.92
C GLY A 15 -3.28 15.02 24.57
N ALA A 16 -3.35 13.96 23.76
CA ALA A 16 -3.43 12.58 24.21
C ALA A 16 -2.39 11.70 23.50
N THR A 17 -1.90 10.68 24.20
CA THR A 17 -0.95 9.70 23.64
C THR A 17 -1.61 8.33 23.57
N MET A 18 -1.47 7.64 22.44
CA MET A 18 -1.94 6.27 22.26
C MET A 18 -0.74 5.32 22.17
N SER A 19 -0.82 4.20 22.87
CA SER A 19 0.13 3.09 22.77
C SER A 19 -0.63 1.82 22.45
N GLY A 20 0.00 0.90 21.72
CA GLY A 20 -0.61 -0.36 21.33
C GLY A 20 0.37 -1.30 20.66
N ALA A 21 -0.07 -2.53 20.43
CA ALA A 21 0.66 -3.54 19.68
C ALA A 21 -0.14 -3.93 18.43
N ARG A 22 0.56 -4.15 17.32
CA ARG A 22 -0.04 -4.58 16.05
C ARG A 22 0.94 -5.45 15.27
N LYS A 23 0.44 -6.13 14.24
CA LYS A 23 1.28 -6.74 13.21
C LYS A 23 2.12 -5.67 12.48
N PHE A 24 3.17 -6.13 11.80
CA PHE A 24 3.98 -5.26 10.95
C PHE A 24 3.10 -4.67 9.85
N LEU A 25 3.13 -3.34 9.73
CA LEU A 25 2.34 -2.59 8.76
C LEU A 25 3.31 -2.13 7.68
N ILE A 26 2.95 -2.35 6.41
CA ILE A 26 3.72 -1.89 5.27
C ILE A 26 3.00 -0.68 4.68
N ALA A 27 3.67 0.48 4.69
CA ALA A 27 3.21 1.68 4.02
C ALA A 27 3.70 1.64 2.56
N TYR A 28 2.76 1.54 1.63
CA TYR A 28 3.01 1.25 0.23
C TYR A 28 2.20 2.20 -0.67
N ASN A 29 2.90 3.06 -1.41
CA ASN A 29 2.29 4.05 -2.31
C ASN A 29 2.44 3.59 -3.75
N ILE A 30 1.35 3.64 -4.53
CA ILE A 30 1.37 3.31 -5.96
C ILE A 30 1.17 4.59 -6.77
N ASN A 31 2.09 4.87 -7.68
CA ASN A 31 2.09 6.07 -8.52
C ASN A 31 1.14 5.91 -9.70
N ILE A 32 0.27 6.89 -9.90
CA ILE A 32 -0.69 6.87 -11.02
C ILE A 32 -0.71 8.24 -11.70
N LEU A 33 -0.49 8.27 -13.01
CA LEU A 33 -0.71 9.45 -13.85
C LEU A 33 -2.21 9.71 -13.96
N SER A 34 -2.74 10.48 -13.02
CA SER A 34 -4.16 10.73 -12.83
C SER A 34 -4.38 11.94 -11.92
N THR A 35 -5.62 12.39 -11.73
CA THR A 35 -5.93 13.36 -10.68
C THR A 35 -6.01 12.69 -9.30
N LYS A 36 -5.96 13.50 -8.24
CA LYS A 36 -6.19 13.03 -6.86
C LYS A 36 -7.51 12.26 -6.71
N GLU A 37 -8.58 12.74 -7.34
CA GLU A 37 -9.92 12.16 -7.25
C GLU A 37 -9.98 10.80 -7.95
N GLN A 38 -9.27 10.66 -9.06
CA GLN A 38 -9.13 9.38 -9.77
C GLN A 38 -8.35 8.37 -8.94
N ALA A 39 -7.19 8.77 -8.38
CA ALA A 39 -6.45 7.93 -7.44
C ALA A 39 -7.31 7.57 -6.21
N HIS A 40 -8.06 8.53 -5.67
CA HIS A 40 -8.94 8.28 -4.53
C HIS A 40 -10.08 7.33 -4.88
N ARG A 41 -10.63 7.42 -6.09
CA ARG A 41 -11.63 6.48 -6.60
C ARG A 41 -11.09 5.04 -6.62
N VAL A 42 -9.83 4.85 -7.02
CA VAL A 42 -9.16 3.53 -6.98
C VAL A 42 -8.95 3.07 -5.54
N ALA A 43 -8.49 3.96 -4.65
CA ALA A 43 -8.32 3.66 -3.22
C ALA A 43 -9.62 3.18 -2.56
N LEU A 44 -10.75 3.81 -2.89
CA LEU A 44 -12.08 3.40 -2.41
C LEU A 44 -12.51 2.01 -2.90
N ASN A 45 -12.00 1.56 -4.05
CA ASN A 45 -12.34 0.24 -4.58
C ASN A 45 -11.51 -0.87 -3.91
N ILE A 46 -10.27 -0.57 -3.50
CA ILE A 46 -9.36 -1.59 -2.95
C ILE A 46 -9.41 -1.70 -1.42
N ARG A 47 -9.63 -0.60 -0.68
CA ARG A 47 -9.58 -0.61 0.78
C ARG A 47 -10.74 -1.42 1.37
N GLU A 48 -10.51 -2.08 2.51
CA GLU A 48 -11.48 -3.02 3.09
C GLU A 48 -12.85 -2.38 3.38
N GLU A 49 -12.85 -1.16 3.93
CA GLU A 49 -14.08 -0.38 4.19
C GLU A 49 -14.84 -0.01 2.92
N GLY A 50 -14.15 -0.01 1.79
CA GLY A 50 -14.67 0.37 0.48
C GLY A 50 -15.24 1.78 0.48
N ARG A 51 -16.44 1.92 -0.09
CA ARG A 51 -17.18 3.19 -0.21
C ARG A 51 -18.15 3.47 0.95
N GLY A 52 -18.13 2.61 1.96
CA GLY A 52 -19.01 2.69 3.13
C GLY A 52 -19.80 1.40 3.36
N LYS A 53 -20.74 1.45 4.32
CA LYS A 53 -21.51 0.28 4.73
C LYS A 53 -22.26 -0.36 3.55
N GLY A 54 -21.99 -1.64 3.30
CA GLY A 54 -22.60 -2.42 2.22
C GLY A 54 -21.88 -2.35 0.88
N GLN A 55 -20.78 -1.58 0.77
CA GLN A 55 -19.95 -1.51 -0.44
C GLN A 55 -18.47 -1.71 -0.07
N PRO A 56 -18.08 -2.91 0.42
CA PRO A 56 -16.69 -3.20 0.77
C PRO A 56 -15.79 -3.18 -0.47
N GLY A 57 -14.51 -2.88 -0.26
CA GLY A 57 -13.51 -2.98 -1.32
C GLY A 57 -13.05 -4.41 -1.57
N SER A 58 -12.17 -4.57 -2.56
CA SER A 58 -11.69 -5.89 -3.00
C SER A 58 -10.66 -6.52 -2.05
N LEU A 59 -9.89 -5.74 -1.29
CA LEU A 59 -8.82 -6.25 -0.44
C LEU A 59 -9.18 -6.22 1.04
N LYS A 60 -8.76 -7.25 1.76
CA LYS A 60 -8.89 -7.36 3.22
C LYS A 60 -7.68 -6.72 3.91
N THR A 61 -7.80 -6.35 5.17
CA THR A 61 -6.69 -5.86 5.99
C THR A 61 -5.91 -4.71 5.33
N THR A 62 -6.62 -3.89 4.56
CA THR A 62 -6.03 -2.88 3.68
C THR A 62 -6.75 -1.56 3.86
N GLN A 63 -5.99 -0.52 4.18
CA GLN A 63 -6.48 0.85 4.19
C GLN A 63 -5.84 1.60 3.04
N ALA A 64 -6.61 2.41 2.32
CA ALA A 64 -6.06 3.19 1.22
C ALA A 64 -6.73 4.56 1.07
N MET A 65 -5.95 5.51 0.55
CA MET A 65 -6.40 6.86 0.22
C MET A 65 -5.66 7.39 -1.00
N GLY A 66 -6.39 8.02 -1.92
CA GLY A 66 -5.77 8.80 -2.99
C GLY A 66 -5.35 10.17 -2.51
N TRP A 67 -4.13 10.57 -2.85
CA TRP A 67 -3.57 11.88 -2.54
C TRP A 67 -2.68 12.37 -3.70
N TRP A 68 -2.25 13.62 -3.60
CA TRP A 68 -1.44 14.29 -4.61
C TRP A 68 -0.12 14.69 -3.97
N LEU A 69 0.99 14.35 -4.63
CA LEU A 69 2.34 14.69 -4.20
C LEU A 69 2.83 15.86 -5.06
N ASP A 70 2.83 17.06 -4.46
CA ASP A 70 3.14 18.31 -5.17
C ASP A 70 4.58 18.34 -5.68
N GLU A 71 5.53 17.80 -4.90
CA GLU A 71 6.97 17.82 -5.21
C GLU A 71 7.31 17.03 -6.47
N GLN A 72 6.47 16.05 -6.83
CA GLN A 72 6.69 15.17 -7.97
C GLN A 72 5.61 15.29 -9.05
N ASN A 73 4.65 16.22 -8.86
CA ASN A 73 3.55 16.46 -9.79
C ASN A 73 2.81 15.17 -10.18
N ILE A 74 2.51 14.32 -9.19
CA ILE A 74 1.92 13.00 -9.40
C ILE A 74 0.87 12.64 -8.35
N ALA A 75 -0.17 11.90 -8.78
CA ALA A 75 -1.13 11.31 -7.87
C ALA A 75 -0.65 9.94 -7.37
N GLN A 76 -0.98 9.63 -6.13
CA GLN A 76 -0.64 8.36 -5.51
C GLN A 76 -1.86 7.72 -4.85
N VAL A 77 -1.94 6.40 -4.93
CA VAL A 77 -2.77 5.60 -4.03
C VAL A 77 -1.88 5.20 -2.87
N SER A 78 -2.03 5.87 -1.72
CA SER A 78 -1.34 5.49 -0.50
C SER A 78 -2.08 4.36 0.18
N VAL A 79 -1.36 3.28 0.49
CA VAL A 79 -1.91 2.05 1.05
C VAL A 79 -1.16 1.67 2.32
N ASN A 80 -1.91 1.38 3.38
CA ASN A 80 -1.41 0.66 4.54
C ASN A 80 -1.89 -0.79 4.47
N VAL A 81 -0.93 -1.69 4.29
CA VAL A 81 -1.16 -3.13 4.41
C VAL A 81 -1.01 -3.50 5.88
N LEU A 82 -2.14 -3.80 6.54
CA LEU A 82 -2.18 -4.09 7.98
C LEU A 82 -1.72 -5.51 8.30
N ASP A 83 -1.91 -6.43 7.35
CA ASP A 83 -1.50 -7.83 7.46
C ASP A 83 -1.05 -8.39 6.11
N GLN A 84 0.27 -8.47 5.91
CA GLN A 84 0.86 -8.96 4.66
C GLN A 84 0.59 -10.45 4.39
N ASP A 85 0.30 -11.24 5.44
CA ASP A 85 0.02 -12.67 5.28
C ASP A 85 -1.37 -12.89 4.67
N VAL A 86 -2.30 -11.93 4.87
CA VAL A 86 -3.65 -11.93 4.30
C VAL A 86 -3.69 -11.20 2.96
N THR A 87 -3.01 -10.07 2.84
CA THR A 87 -2.95 -9.28 1.60
C THR A 87 -1.50 -8.90 1.28
N PRO A 88 -0.81 -9.72 0.47
CA PRO A 88 0.55 -9.43 0.05
C PRO A 88 0.66 -8.17 -0.83
N ILE A 89 1.83 -7.52 -0.82
CA ILE A 89 2.07 -6.27 -1.56
C ILE A 89 1.90 -6.38 -3.08
N HIS A 90 2.19 -7.55 -3.67
CA HIS A 90 1.98 -7.78 -5.10
C HIS A 90 0.50 -7.83 -5.46
N VAL A 91 -0.35 -8.37 -4.57
CA VAL A 91 -1.81 -8.37 -4.77
C VAL A 91 -2.35 -6.94 -4.76
N VAL A 92 -1.87 -6.11 -3.83
CA VAL A 92 -2.21 -4.67 -3.78
C VAL A 92 -1.84 -3.98 -5.09
N TYR A 93 -0.61 -4.17 -5.55
CA TYR A 93 -0.10 -3.54 -6.77
C TYR A 93 -0.90 -3.97 -8.01
N GLU A 94 -1.13 -5.28 -8.17
CA GLU A 94 -1.86 -5.82 -9.33
C GLU A 94 -3.33 -5.40 -9.33
N GLU A 95 -3.98 -5.35 -8.17
CA GLU A 95 -5.38 -4.93 -8.07
C GLU A 95 -5.53 -3.42 -8.37
N ILE A 96 -4.58 -2.59 -7.92
CA ILE A 96 -4.53 -1.17 -8.31
C ILE A 96 -4.27 -1.04 -9.80
N CYS A 97 -3.33 -1.81 -10.37
CA CYS A 97 -3.07 -1.82 -11.81
C CYS A 97 -4.32 -2.19 -12.61
N LYS A 98 -5.11 -3.16 -12.15
CA LYS A 98 -6.37 -3.57 -12.78
C LYS A 98 -7.40 -2.43 -12.75
N HIS A 99 -7.66 -1.84 -11.59
CA HIS A 99 -8.60 -0.71 -11.49
C HIS A 99 -8.13 0.55 -12.23
N ALA A 100 -6.83 0.80 -12.28
CA ALA A 100 -6.26 1.88 -13.08
C ALA A 100 -6.47 1.62 -14.58
N LYS A 101 -6.26 0.39 -15.05
CA LYS A 101 -6.53 -0.02 -16.45
C LYS A 101 -8.00 0.16 -16.83
N ASP A 102 -8.93 -0.19 -15.94
CA ASP A 102 -10.37 0.02 -16.17
C ASP A 102 -10.72 1.50 -16.39
N LEU A 103 -9.98 2.40 -15.74
CA LEU A 103 -10.09 3.85 -15.86
C LEU A 103 -9.16 4.45 -16.93
N LYS A 104 -8.37 3.62 -17.63
CA LYS A 104 -7.36 4.02 -18.62
C LYS A 104 -6.28 4.94 -18.04
N LEU A 105 -5.90 4.71 -16.79
CA LEU A 105 -4.84 5.43 -16.08
C LEU A 105 -3.54 4.64 -16.13
N ALA A 106 -2.42 5.32 -16.26
CA ALA A 106 -1.10 4.70 -16.26
C ALA A 106 -0.54 4.62 -14.84
N VAL A 107 -0.15 3.42 -14.41
CA VAL A 107 0.61 3.20 -13.18
C VAL A 107 2.10 3.33 -13.50
N THR A 108 2.82 4.15 -12.76
CA THR A 108 4.24 4.48 -13.02
C THR A 108 5.15 4.03 -11.88
N GLY A 109 4.90 2.83 -11.37
CA GLY A 109 5.66 2.22 -10.28
C GLY A 109 5.07 2.50 -8.91
N SER A 110 5.87 2.25 -7.88
CA SER A 110 5.45 2.33 -6.49
C SER A 110 6.61 2.68 -5.56
N GLN A 111 6.30 2.90 -4.29
CA GLN A 111 7.23 3.30 -3.25
C GLN A 111 6.87 2.63 -1.93
N ILE A 112 7.86 2.11 -1.21
CA ILE A 112 7.73 1.71 0.19
C ILE A 112 8.17 2.89 1.06
N VAL A 113 7.35 3.23 2.05
CA VAL A 113 7.68 4.28 3.02
C VAL A 113 8.21 3.62 4.29
N GLY A 114 9.51 3.79 4.56
CA GLY A 114 10.19 3.20 5.70
C GLY A 114 10.79 1.82 5.37
N MET A 115 10.52 0.83 6.23
CA MET A 115 11.09 -0.52 6.10
C MET A 115 10.02 -1.53 5.67
N VAL A 116 10.47 -2.57 4.96
CA VAL A 116 9.64 -3.72 4.56
C VAL A 116 10.27 -5.02 5.05
N PRO A 117 9.49 -6.00 5.52
CA PRO A 117 10.00 -7.32 5.84
C PRO A 117 10.48 -8.03 4.58
N LEU A 118 11.65 -8.65 4.62
CA LEU A 118 12.22 -9.42 3.50
C LEU A 118 11.22 -10.44 2.93
N LYS A 119 10.48 -11.14 3.81
CA LYS A 119 9.43 -12.09 3.45
C LYS A 119 8.42 -11.49 2.45
N ALA A 120 8.03 -10.23 2.60
CA ALA A 120 7.06 -9.57 1.72
C ALA A 120 7.57 -9.51 0.26
N LEU A 121 8.86 -9.22 0.08
CA LEU A 121 9.50 -9.15 -1.23
C LEU A 121 9.68 -10.54 -1.83
N LEU A 122 10.04 -11.53 -1.00
CA LEU A 122 10.17 -12.93 -1.47
C LEU A 122 8.83 -13.51 -1.90
N THR A 123 7.75 -13.30 -1.14
CA THR A 123 6.40 -13.72 -1.54
C THR A 123 5.96 -13.03 -2.85
N ALA A 124 6.31 -11.75 -3.04
CA ALA A 124 6.08 -11.07 -4.31
C ALA A 124 6.89 -11.66 -5.47
N ALA A 125 8.16 -12.00 -5.25
CA ALA A 125 9.00 -12.63 -6.25
C ALA A 125 8.45 -13.99 -6.68
N GLU A 126 8.03 -14.83 -5.73
CA GLU A 126 7.44 -16.15 -6.01
C GLU A 126 6.18 -16.03 -6.87
N TYR A 127 5.30 -15.07 -6.57
CA TYR A 127 4.11 -14.79 -7.38
C TYR A 127 4.48 -14.44 -8.84
N TYR A 128 5.44 -13.54 -9.05
CA TYR A 128 5.84 -13.16 -10.40
C TYR A 128 6.61 -14.28 -11.12
N MET A 129 7.38 -15.08 -10.40
CA MET A 129 8.06 -16.25 -10.97
C MET A 129 7.05 -17.26 -11.52
N GLU A 130 5.99 -17.58 -10.76
CA GLU A 130 4.95 -18.50 -11.21
C GLU A 130 4.17 -17.92 -12.40
N ARG A 131 3.76 -16.64 -12.30
CA ARG A 131 2.98 -15.97 -13.35
C ARG A 131 3.73 -15.84 -14.68
N GLU A 132 5.05 -15.63 -14.64
CA GLU A 132 5.89 -15.41 -15.81
C GLU A 132 6.69 -16.65 -16.22
N ASN A 133 6.49 -17.78 -15.54
CA ASN A 133 7.20 -19.03 -15.76
C ASN A 133 8.73 -18.87 -15.71
N LEU A 134 9.22 -18.21 -14.65
CA LEU A 134 10.64 -17.93 -14.42
C LEU A 134 11.23 -18.91 -13.40
N PHE A 135 12.53 -19.14 -13.52
CA PHE A 135 13.30 -19.95 -12.58
C PHE A 135 14.46 -19.12 -11.99
N VAL A 136 14.22 -18.56 -10.81
CA VAL A 136 15.18 -17.74 -10.06
C VAL A 136 15.47 -18.43 -8.73
N LEU A 137 16.75 -18.78 -8.51
CA LEU A 137 17.18 -19.52 -7.33
C LEU A 137 17.60 -18.60 -6.19
N GLU A 138 18.57 -17.72 -6.48
CA GLU A 138 19.23 -16.88 -5.48
C GLU A 138 18.29 -15.81 -4.91
N GLU A 139 18.40 -15.57 -3.59
CA GLU A 139 17.51 -14.67 -2.85
C GLU A 139 17.64 -13.21 -3.28
N ASP A 140 18.85 -12.74 -3.52
CA ASP A 140 19.15 -11.38 -4.01
C ASP A 140 18.48 -11.12 -5.38
N GLN A 141 18.49 -12.13 -6.26
CA GLN A 141 17.85 -12.06 -7.57
C GLN A 141 16.32 -12.07 -7.45
N LYS A 142 15.75 -12.80 -6.48
CA LYS A 142 14.30 -12.75 -6.17
C LYS A 142 13.89 -11.36 -5.69
N VAL A 143 14.67 -10.77 -4.79
CA VAL A 143 14.45 -9.39 -4.34
C VAL A 143 14.54 -8.42 -5.52
N HIS A 144 15.54 -8.57 -6.38
CA HIS A 144 15.69 -7.75 -7.58
C HIS A 144 14.48 -7.89 -8.52
N LEU A 145 13.96 -9.10 -8.74
CA LEU A 145 12.75 -9.34 -9.52
C LEU A 145 11.54 -8.60 -8.93
N ALA A 146 11.32 -8.72 -7.62
CA ALA A 146 10.21 -8.05 -6.93
C ALA A 146 10.30 -6.52 -7.05
N ILE A 147 11.49 -5.95 -6.87
CA ILE A 147 11.74 -4.51 -7.02
C ILE A 147 11.35 -4.03 -8.43
N ASN A 148 11.79 -4.75 -9.46
CA ASN A 148 11.50 -4.38 -10.85
C ASN A 148 10.01 -4.52 -11.20
N ARG A 149 9.34 -5.60 -10.75
CA ARG A 149 7.93 -5.85 -11.09
C ARG A 149 6.96 -4.91 -10.37
N LEU A 150 7.26 -4.58 -9.13
CA LEU A 150 6.48 -3.60 -8.37
C LEU A 150 6.86 -2.15 -8.72
N GLY A 151 7.98 -1.93 -9.42
CA GLY A 151 8.48 -0.60 -9.75
C GLY A 151 8.89 0.20 -8.52
N LEU A 152 9.50 -0.45 -7.53
CA LEU A 152 9.91 0.15 -6.24
C LEU A 152 11.04 1.19 -6.38
N ASN A 153 11.65 1.27 -7.56
CA ASN A 153 12.69 2.22 -7.92
C ASN A 153 12.15 3.46 -8.67
N SER A 154 10.83 3.66 -8.71
CA SER A 154 10.20 4.71 -9.52
C SER A 154 10.36 6.13 -8.97
N ILE A 155 10.64 6.25 -7.67
CA ILE A 155 10.86 7.52 -6.98
C ILE A 155 12.13 7.36 -6.15
N GLU A 156 13.21 8.00 -6.57
CA GLU A 156 14.36 8.26 -5.70
C GLU A 156 14.01 9.41 -4.74
N GLN A 157 14.37 9.25 -3.46
CA GLN A 157 14.30 10.31 -2.46
C GLN A 157 15.50 11.24 -2.57
#